data_AF-A0A6C7CNS2-F1
#
_entry.id   AF-A0A6C7CNS2-F1
#
_cell.length_a   1.000
_cell.length_b   1.000
_cell.length_c   1.000
_cell.angle_alpha   90.00
_cell.angle_beta   90.00
_cell.angle_gamma   90.00
#
_symmetry.space_group_name_H-M   'P 1'
#
loop_
_entity.id
_entity.type
_entity.pdbx_description
1 polymer ?
#
loop_
_entity_poly.entity_id
_entity_poly.type
_entity_poly.pdbx_seq_one_letter_code
_entity_poly.pdbx_strand_id
1 'polypeptide(L)'
;MLFSPPLQRATLIQRYKRFLADVITPDGTTLTLHCPNTGAMTGCATPGNTVWYSTSENTKRKYPHTWELTETQSGAFICVNTLRANQLTKEAIQENRLPELAGYNILKSEVKYGAERSRIDFMLQADFRPDCYIEVKSVTLAEKENGYFPDAITERGQKHLRELMGVAAAGHRAVVVFAVLHSAITRFSPARHIDIKYAQLLSEAQNKGVEVLAYKAELSATKMELNEPVPITL
;
A
#
# COMPACT_ATOMS: atom_id res chain seq x y z
N MET A 1 2.38 5.86 12.21
CA MET A 1 1.22 6.72 12.53
C MET A 1 0.39 6.16 13.67
N LEU A 2 -0.20 7.05 14.47
CA LEU A 2 -1.25 6.72 15.45
C LEU A 2 -2.62 7.07 14.89
N PHE A 3 -3.63 6.24 15.16
CA PHE A 3 -5.02 6.61 14.95
C PHE A 3 -5.50 7.43 16.14
N SER A 4 -5.85 8.69 15.89
CA SER A 4 -6.37 9.61 16.89
C SER A 4 -7.67 10.26 16.38
N PRO A 5 -8.83 9.92 16.94
CA PRO A 5 -9.04 8.88 17.98
C PRO A 5 -8.74 7.45 17.46
N PRO A 6 -8.59 6.46 18.37
CA PRO A 6 -8.46 5.05 17.99
C PRO A 6 -9.61 4.56 17.10
N LEU A 7 -9.36 3.54 16.28
CA LEU A 7 -10.37 3.00 15.39
C LEU A 7 -11.50 2.30 16.16
N GLN A 8 -12.71 2.41 15.61
CA GLN A 8 -13.88 1.69 16.09
C GLN A 8 -14.05 0.40 15.29
N ARG A 9 -14.60 -0.65 15.92
CA ARG A 9 -14.83 -1.94 15.25
C ARG A 9 -16.29 -2.14 14.84
N ALA A 10 -16.51 -2.90 13.78
CA ALA A 10 -17.81 -3.43 13.38
C ALA A 10 -17.63 -4.80 12.68
N THR A 11 -18.73 -5.52 12.43
CA THR A 11 -18.72 -6.78 11.69
C THR A 11 -19.16 -6.53 10.25
N LEU A 12 -18.37 -6.96 9.27
CA LEU A 12 -18.69 -6.76 7.86
C LEU A 12 -19.91 -7.59 7.44
N ILE A 13 -20.91 -6.95 6.84
CA ILE A 13 -21.99 -7.65 6.14
C ILE A 13 -21.55 -7.90 4.70
N GLN A 14 -21.25 -6.83 3.96
CA GLN A 14 -20.85 -6.92 2.56
C GLN A 14 -20.15 -5.64 2.10
N ARG A 15 -19.20 -5.79 1.16
CA ARG A 15 -18.68 -4.69 0.34
C ARG A 15 -19.42 -4.69 -0.99
N TYR A 16 -19.85 -3.52 -1.45
CA TYR A 16 -20.60 -3.38 -2.71
C TYR A 16 -20.27 -2.06 -3.39
N LYS A 17 -20.57 -1.98 -4.70
CA LYS A 17 -20.27 -0.82 -5.56
C LYS A 17 -18.80 -0.35 -5.49
N ARG A 18 -17.88 -1.21 -5.04
CA ARG A 18 -16.46 -0.96 -4.76
C ARG A 18 -16.17 -0.01 -3.60
N PHE A 19 -16.94 1.07 -3.44
CA PHE A 19 -16.64 2.16 -2.50
C PHE A 19 -17.56 2.20 -1.26
N LEU A 20 -18.44 1.22 -1.06
CA LEU A 20 -19.32 1.11 0.11
C LEU A 20 -19.17 -0.26 0.79
N ALA A 21 -19.33 -0.27 2.10
CA ALA A 21 -19.47 -1.49 2.88
C ALA A 21 -20.52 -1.30 3.96
N ASP A 22 -21.45 -2.24 4.06
CA ASP A 22 -22.42 -2.25 5.17
C ASP A 22 -21.87 -3.15 6.28
N VAL A 23 -22.04 -2.69 7.52
CA VAL A 23 -21.46 -3.31 8.72
C VAL A 23 -22.47 -3.28 9.87
N ILE A 24 -22.28 -4.16 10.85
CA ILE A 24 -23.02 -4.15 12.12
C ILE A 24 -22.09 -3.73 13.25
N THR A 25 -22.39 -2.63 13.93
CA THR A 25 -21.63 -2.13 15.08
C THR A 25 -21.89 -3.00 16.34
N PRO A 26 -21.08 -2.87 17.40
CA PRO A 26 -21.22 -3.72 18.60
C PRO A 26 -22.56 -3.62 19.33
N ASP A 27 -23.30 -2.52 19.14
CA ASP A 27 -24.65 -2.29 19.65
C ASP A 27 -25.77 -2.87 18.75
N GLY A 28 -25.42 -3.49 17.61
CA GLY A 28 -26.36 -4.07 16.66
C GLY A 28 -26.85 -3.11 15.57
N THR A 29 -26.39 -1.86 15.56
CA THR A 29 -26.80 -0.87 14.54
C THR A 29 -26.15 -1.19 13.18
N THR A 30 -26.91 -1.05 12.09
CA THR A 30 -26.35 -1.13 10.74
C THR A 30 -25.78 0.22 10.32
N LEU A 31 -24.56 0.22 9.80
CA LEU A 31 -23.83 1.40 9.36
C LEU A 31 -23.23 1.17 7.97
N THR A 32 -23.20 2.21 7.15
CA THR A 32 -22.46 2.19 5.87
C THR A 32 -21.14 2.93 6.00
N LEU A 33 -20.05 2.23 5.71
CA LEU A 33 -18.69 2.78 5.64
C LEU A 33 -18.34 3.15 4.20
N HIS A 34 -17.52 4.19 4.04
CA HIS A 34 -16.76 4.38 2.82
C HIS A 34 -15.63 3.35 2.73
N CYS A 35 -15.54 2.63 1.61
CA CYS A 35 -14.42 1.76 1.27
C CYS A 35 -13.42 2.51 0.37
N PRO A 36 -12.24 2.91 0.88
CA PRO A 36 -11.26 3.72 0.14
C PRO A 36 -10.35 2.88 -0.79
N ASN A 37 -10.78 1.67 -1.15
CA ASN A 37 -10.04 0.76 -2.02
C ASN A 37 -10.92 0.39 -3.22
N THR A 38 -10.42 0.65 -4.43
CA THR A 38 -11.15 0.37 -5.68
C THR A 38 -10.76 -0.95 -6.33
N GLY A 39 -9.74 -1.64 -5.79
CA GLY A 39 -9.23 -2.93 -6.26
C GLY A 39 -10.12 -4.11 -5.87
N ALA A 40 -9.65 -5.32 -6.19
CA ALA A 40 -10.42 -6.54 -5.97
C ALA A 40 -10.64 -6.82 -4.48
N MET A 41 -9.65 -6.48 -3.64
CA MET A 41 -9.68 -6.77 -2.19
C MET A 41 -9.83 -8.27 -1.91
N THR A 42 -9.21 -9.11 -2.73
CA THR A 42 -9.18 -10.57 -2.58
C THR A 42 -8.72 -10.93 -1.16
N GLY A 43 -9.52 -11.72 -0.44
CA GLY A 43 -9.26 -12.11 0.96
C GLY A 43 -9.45 -11.00 2.01
N CYS A 44 -9.74 -9.76 1.62
CA CYS A 44 -9.79 -8.62 2.54
C CYS A 44 -11.21 -8.20 2.95
N ALA A 45 -12.25 -8.72 2.28
CA ALA A 45 -13.64 -8.27 2.42
C ALA A 45 -14.65 -9.41 2.62
N THR A 46 -14.24 -10.49 3.30
CA THR A 46 -15.13 -11.63 3.59
C THR A 46 -16.21 -11.24 4.59
N PRO A 47 -17.50 -11.46 4.30
CA PRO A 47 -18.59 -11.29 5.27
C PRO A 47 -18.30 -11.98 6.60
N GLY A 48 -18.62 -11.32 7.70
CA GLY A 48 -18.34 -11.77 9.06
C GLY A 48 -16.94 -11.41 9.60
N ASN A 49 -16.02 -10.90 8.77
CA ASN A 49 -14.77 -10.35 9.28
C ASN A 49 -15.03 -9.11 10.16
N THR A 50 -14.15 -8.90 11.14
CA THR A 50 -14.10 -7.63 11.88
C THR A 50 -13.49 -6.56 10.97
N VAL A 51 -14.08 -5.38 10.97
CA VAL A 51 -13.55 -4.19 10.29
C VAL A 51 -13.31 -3.09 11.29
N TRP A 52 -12.27 -2.32 11.06
CA TRP A 52 -11.89 -1.17 11.86
C TRP A 52 -12.02 0.08 11.03
N TYR A 53 -12.73 1.08 11.55
CA TYR A 53 -13.06 2.30 10.82
C TYR A 53 -12.72 3.56 11.61
N SER A 54 -12.34 4.60 10.87
CA SER A 54 -12.13 5.96 11.37
C SER A 54 -13.39 6.80 11.15
N THR A 55 -13.50 7.90 11.89
CA THR A 55 -14.61 8.86 11.76
C THR A 55 -14.05 10.23 11.42
N SER A 56 -14.52 10.82 10.33
CA SER A 56 -14.18 12.19 9.93
C SER A 56 -15.09 13.19 10.62
N GLU A 57 -14.53 14.26 11.17
CA GLU A 57 -15.28 15.39 11.72
C GLU A 57 -15.93 16.28 10.64
N ASN A 58 -15.63 16.04 9.36
CA ASN A 58 -16.20 16.81 8.27
C ASN A 58 -17.68 16.43 8.06
N THR A 59 -18.56 17.25 8.64
CA THR A 59 -20.03 17.09 8.62
C THR A 59 -20.66 17.15 7.22
N LYS A 60 -19.92 17.58 6.19
CA LYS A 60 -20.41 17.60 4.80
C LYS A 60 -20.29 16.25 4.10
N ARG A 61 -19.59 15.27 4.69
CA ARG A 61 -19.43 13.95 4.10
C ARG A 61 -20.72 13.14 4.23
N LYS A 62 -21.20 12.59 3.12
CA LYS A 62 -22.33 11.65 3.11
C LYS A 62 -22.05 10.40 3.96
N TYR A 63 -20.81 9.91 3.91
CA TYR A 63 -20.33 8.78 4.70
C TYR A 63 -19.11 9.26 5.52
N PRO A 64 -19.30 9.64 6.79
CA PRO A 64 -18.21 10.17 7.62
C PRO A 64 -17.23 9.07 8.08
N HIS A 65 -17.67 7.81 8.05
CA HIS A 65 -16.87 6.67 8.50
C HIS A 65 -16.12 6.03 7.34
N THR A 66 -14.82 5.78 7.51
CA THR A 66 -13.96 5.18 6.50
C THR A 66 -13.40 3.86 7.00
N TRP A 67 -13.53 2.80 6.20
CA TRP A 67 -12.94 1.49 6.50
C TRP A 67 -11.42 1.56 6.34
N GLU A 68 -10.70 1.34 7.44
CA GLU A 68 -9.24 1.40 7.50
C GLU A 68 -8.61 0.01 7.46
N LEU A 69 -9.05 -0.89 8.34
CA LEU A 69 -8.49 -2.23 8.51
C LEU A 69 -9.54 -3.33 8.43
N THR A 70 -9.14 -4.51 7.99
CA THR A 70 -9.84 -5.77 8.21
C THR A 70 -9.04 -6.61 9.19
N GLU A 71 -9.73 -7.23 10.14
CA GLU A 71 -9.21 -8.34 10.91
C GLU A 71 -9.95 -9.61 10.48
N THR A 72 -9.20 -10.54 9.89
CA THR A 72 -9.74 -11.81 9.38
C THR A 72 -10.18 -12.70 10.53
N GLN A 73 -11.03 -13.69 10.24
CA GLN A 73 -11.42 -14.72 11.23
C GLN A 73 -10.22 -15.49 11.82
N SER A 74 -9.09 -15.56 11.10
CA SER A 74 -7.84 -16.13 11.58
C SER A 74 -6.96 -15.15 12.38
N GLY A 75 -7.45 -13.93 12.66
CA GLY A 75 -6.74 -12.92 13.45
C GLY A 75 -5.69 -12.09 12.70
N ALA A 76 -5.55 -12.26 11.38
CA ALA A 76 -4.64 -11.44 10.59
C ALA A 76 -5.25 -10.05 10.33
N PHE A 77 -4.45 -9.00 10.53
CA PHE A 77 -4.79 -7.62 10.23
C PHE A 77 -4.38 -7.24 8.82
N ILE A 78 -5.23 -6.48 8.13
CA ILE A 78 -5.03 -6.02 6.77
C ILE A 78 -5.37 -4.54 6.70
N CYS A 79 -4.45 -3.68 6.28
CA CYS A 79 -4.79 -2.30 5.99
C CYS A 79 -5.37 -2.22 4.58
N VAL A 80 -6.69 -2.12 4.51
CA VAL A 80 -7.42 -2.08 3.24
C VAL A 80 -7.43 -0.69 2.64
N ASN A 81 -7.22 0.36 3.45
CA ASN A 81 -7.10 1.72 2.97
C ASN A 81 -5.75 1.96 2.28
N THR A 82 -5.73 1.79 0.96
CA THR A 82 -4.53 1.90 0.14
C THR A 82 -3.88 3.28 0.20
N LEU A 83 -4.62 4.33 0.58
CA LEU A 83 -4.07 5.67 0.77
C LEU A 83 -3.04 5.73 1.91
N ARG A 84 -3.06 4.75 2.82
CA ARG A 84 -2.11 4.64 3.94
C ARG A 84 -0.71 4.20 3.50
N ALA A 85 -0.58 3.53 2.36
CA ALA A 85 0.74 3.05 1.88
C ALA A 85 1.74 4.20 1.71
N ASN A 86 1.34 5.29 1.04
CA ASN A 86 2.18 6.46 0.85
C ASN A 86 2.48 7.14 2.19
N GLN A 87 1.48 7.30 3.05
CA GLN A 87 1.66 7.91 4.38
C GLN A 87 2.70 7.12 5.20
N LEU A 88 2.54 5.81 5.30
CA LEU A 88 3.44 4.94 6.07
C LEU A 88 4.86 4.93 5.49
N THR A 89 4.98 4.91 4.17
CA THR A 89 6.30 4.96 3.50
C THR A 89 7.00 6.29 3.78
N LYS A 90 6.27 7.42 3.69
CA LYS A 90 6.80 8.75 4.00
C LYS A 90 7.30 8.83 5.44
N GLU A 91 6.48 8.41 6.40
CA GLU A 91 6.84 8.40 7.83
C GLU A 91 8.08 7.54 8.05
N ALA A 92 8.13 6.35 7.46
CA ALA A 92 9.25 5.43 7.62
C ALA A 92 10.55 5.94 6.97
N ILE A 93 10.48 6.69 5.87
CA ILE A 93 11.64 7.40 5.31
C ILE A 93 12.11 8.51 6.27
N GLN A 94 11.19 9.36 6.74
CA GLN A 94 11.53 10.50 7.61
C GLN A 94 12.09 10.06 8.97
N GLU A 95 11.66 8.91 9.47
CA GLU A 95 12.12 8.31 10.72
C GLU A 95 13.30 7.35 10.53
N ASN A 96 13.89 7.27 9.33
CA ASN A 96 15.00 6.39 8.98
C ASN A 96 14.75 4.88 9.25
N ARG A 97 13.49 4.44 9.14
CA ARG A 97 13.11 3.02 9.24
C ARG A 97 13.36 2.23 7.95
N LEU A 98 13.60 2.93 6.83
CA LEU A 98 14.06 2.35 5.55
C LEU A 98 15.52 2.80 5.33
N PRO A 99 16.52 2.09 5.89
CA PRO A 99 17.91 2.49 5.83
C PRO A 99 18.44 2.64 4.39
N GLU A 100 17.91 1.90 3.42
CA GLU A 100 18.27 2.02 2.00
C GLU A 100 17.93 3.41 1.43
N LEU A 101 16.96 4.11 2.03
CA LEU A 101 16.48 5.42 1.61
C LEU A 101 16.99 6.55 2.52
N ALA A 102 17.92 6.26 3.43
CA ALA A 102 18.51 7.27 4.31
C ALA A 102 19.50 8.20 3.57
N GLY A 103 19.86 9.30 4.23
CA GLY A 103 20.88 10.26 3.75
C GLY A 103 20.39 11.25 2.69
N TYR A 104 19.07 11.44 2.57
CA TYR A 104 18.46 12.51 1.78
C TYR A 104 17.90 13.57 2.73
N ASN A 105 17.96 14.86 2.35
CA ASN A 105 17.51 15.97 3.19
C ASN A 105 16.22 16.64 2.67
N ILE A 106 15.82 16.35 1.43
CA ILE A 106 14.58 16.85 0.81
C ILE A 106 13.71 15.66 0.44
N LEU A 107 12.44 15.69 0.83
CA LEU A 107 11.39 14.76 0.40
C LEU A 107 10.24 15.54 -0.23
N LYS A 108 9.99 15.30 -1.52
CA LYS A 108 8.84 15.83 -2.26
C LYS A 108 7.85 14.71 -2.55
N SER A 109 6.55 15.01 -2.52
CA SER A 109 5.48 14.07 -2.84
C SER A 109 4.80 14.45 -4.16
N GLU A 110 4.25 13.47 -4.87
CA GLU A 110 3.42 13.68 -6.07
C GLU A 110 4.12 14.49 -7.19
N VAL A 111 5.42 14.21 -7.43
CA VAL A 111 6.24 14.96 -8.39
C VAL A 111 5.97 14.47 -9.82
N LYS A 112 5.75 15.40 -10.75
CA LYS A 112 5.55 15.04 -12.17
C LYS A 112 6.83 14.51 -12.80
N TYR A 113 6.65 13.41 -13.50
CA TYR A 113 7.57 12.44 -14.04
C TYR A 113 7.59 12.08 -15.52
N GLY A 114 8.77 11.80 -16.08
CA GLY A 114 8.89 10.94 -17.27
C GLY A 114 8.24 11.49 -18.55
N ALA A 115 8.31 10.69 -19.61
CA ALA A 115 7.78 11.06 -20.92
C ALA A 115 6.24 10.96 -20.98
N GLU A 116 5.64 10.06 -20.21
CA GLU A 116 4.20 9.78 -20.23
C GLU A 116 3.42 10.56 -19.15
N ARG A 117 4.02 11.62 -18.59
CA ARG A 117 3.43 12.58 -17.63
C ARG A 117 2.84 11.93 -16.36
N SER A 118 3.44 10.84 -15.89
CA SER A 118 3.06 10.25 -14.61
C SER A 118 3.47 11.12 -13.42
N ARG A 119 3.04 10.71 -12.23
CA ARG A 119 3.50 11.28 -10.96
C ARG A 119 4.17 10.18 -10.16
N ILE A 120 5.33 10.50 -9.59
CA ILE A 120 6.03 9.63 -8.65
C ILE A 120 5.49 9.92 -7.26
N ASP A 121 5.33 8.88 -6.44
CA ASP A 121 4.82 9.04 -5.09
C ASP A 121 5.78 9.91 -4.26
N PHE A 122 7.08 9.64 -4.33
CA PHE A 122 8.11 10.45 -3.68
C PHE A 122 9.35 10.70 -4.55
N MET A 123 9.97 11.86 -4.33
CA MET A 123 11.30 12.18 -4.84
C MET A 123 12.18 12.66 -3.68
N LEU A 124 13.29 11.96 -3.44
CA LEU A 124 14.28 12.32 -2.44
C LEU A 124 15.48 13.02 -3.10
N GLN A 125 15.98 14.08 -2.46
CA GLN A 125 17.15 14.84 -2.95
C GLN A 125 18.12 15.11 -1.80
N ALA A 126 19.40 15.21 -2.14
CA ALA A 126 20.49 15.59 -1.26
C ALA A 126 21.65 16.14 -2.09
N ASP A 127 22.47 16.97 -1.48
CA ASP A 127 23.70 17.45 -2.12
C ASP A 127 24.60 16.27 -2.47
N PHE A 128 25.19 16.32 -3.67
CA PHE A 128 26.13 15.30 -4.18
C PHE A 128 25.55 13.87 -4.29
N ARG A 129 24.22 13.71 -4.35
CA ARG A 129 23.55 12.43 -4.62
C ARG A 129 22.59 12.56 -5.81
N PRO A 130 22.44 11.53 -6.64
CA PRO A 130 21.36 11.50 -7.63
C PRO A 130 20.00 11.58 -6.94
N ASP A 131 19.07 12.31 -7.57
CA ASP A 131 17.66 12.29 -7.17
C ASP A 131 17.14 10.84 -7.16
N CYS A 132 16.37 10.51 -6.12
CA CYS A 132 15.79 9.18 -5.92
C CYS A 132 14.27 9.23 -6.10
N TYR A 133 13.77 8.51 -7.10
CA TYR A 133 12.36 8.41 -7.44
C TYR A 133 11.78 7.14 -6.85
N ILE A 134 10.72 7.26 -6.05
CA ILE A 134 10.15 6.15 -5.31
C ILE A 134 8.68 6.00 -5.68
N GLU A 135 8.35 4.85 -6.26
CA GLU A 135 6.97 4.40 -6.46
C GLU A 135 6.56 3.46 -5.33
N VAL A 136 5.39 3.67 -4.74
CA VAL A 136 4.84 2.86 -3.66
C VAL A 136 3.72 1.97 -4.19
N LYS A 137 3.77 0.70 -3.82
CA LYS A 137 2.72 -0.29 -4.10
C LYS A 137 2.19 -0.85 -2.79
N SER A 138 0.86 -0.93 -2.68
CA SER A 138 0.20 -1.59 -1.54
C SER A 138 0.04 -3.08 -1.83
N VAL A 139 0.47 -3.93 -0.91
CA VAL A 139 0.37 -5.39 -1.00
C VAL A 139 -0.57 -5.88 0.09
N THR A 140 -1.75 -6.37 -0.33
CA THR A 140 -2.75 -6.96 0.57
C THR A 140 -3.13 -8.39 0.18
N LEU A 141 -2.82 -8.84 -1.04
CA LEU A 141 -3.10 -10.20 -1.47
C LEU A 141 -2.13 -11.16 -0.78
N ALA A 142 -2.69 -12.07 0.01
CA ALA A 142 -1.96 -13.10 0.71
C ALA A 142 -2.51 -14.49 0.36
N GLU A 143 -1.61 -15.43 0.08
CA GLU A 143 -1.91 -16.86 0.10
C GLU A 143 -1.08 -17.52 1.21
N LYS A 144 -1.73 -17.72 2.36
CA LYS A 144 -1.06 -18.03 3.62
C LYS A 144 -0.05 -16.92 3.95
N GLU A 145 1.23 -17.25 3.92
CA GLU A 145 2.32 -16.31 4.21
C GLU A 145 2.96 -15.67 2.97
N ASN A 146 2.56 -16.10 1.77
CA ASN A 146 3.06 -15.53 0.53
C ASN A 146 2.28 -14.26 0.21
N GLY A 147 2.97 -13.14 0.07
CA GLY A 147 2.42 -11.87 -0.39
C GLY A 147 2.60 -11.66 -1.88
N TYR A 148 1.57 -11.13 -2.53
CA TYR A 148 1.56 -10.96 -3.98
C TYR A 148 1.11 -9.58 -4.42
N PHE A 149 1.70 -9.09 -5.51
CA PHE A 149 1.20 -7.94 -6.26
C PHE A 149 1.34 -8.18 -7.77
N PRO A 150 0.34 -7.83 -8.58
CA PRO A 150 -0.96 -7.25 -8.21
C PRO A 150 -2.03 -8.31 -7.85
N ASP A 151 -3.20 -7.87 -7.37
CA ASP A 151 -4.38 -8.72 -7.14
C ASP A 151 -5.34 -8.81 -8.35
N ALA A 152 -5.03 -8.05 -9.41
CA ALA A 152 -5.66 -8.08 -10.73
C ALA A 152 -4.69 -7.53 -11.78
N ILE A 153 -4.92 -7.78 -13.08
CA ILE A 153 -4.10 -7.22 -14.17
C ILE A 153 -4.02 -5.69 -14.06
N THR A 154 -2.81 -5.12 -14.17
CA THR A 154 -2.56 -3.68 -13.95
C THR A 154 -1.69 -3.04 -15.03
N GLU A 155 -2.31 -2.64 -16.14
CA GLU A 155 -1.61 -1.90 -17.21
C GLU A 155 -0.97 -0.60 -16.70
N ARG A 156 -1.62 0.07 -15.74
CA ARG A 156 -1.09 1.26 -15.07
C ARG A 156 0.18 0.94 -14.27
N GLY A 157 0.18 -0.16 -13.51
CA GLY A 157 1.38 -0.59 -12.78
C GLY A 157 2.52 -0.97 -13.74
N GLN A 158 2.20 -1.62 -14.84
CA GLN A 158 3.16 -1.96 -15.90
C GLN A 158 3.78 -0.70 -16.54
N LYS A 159 2.97 0.34 -16.79
CA LYS A 159 3.44 1.66 -17.28
C LYS A 159 4.44 2.27 -16.31
N HIS A 160 4.11 2.32 -15.02
CA HIS A 160 4.97 2.93 -14.02
C HIS A 160 6.32 2.20 -13.90
N LEU A 161 6.36 0.87 -14.04
CA LEU A 161 7.64 0.14 -14.10
C LEU A 161 8.50 0.55 -15.28
N ARG A 162 7.91 0.78 -16.47
CA ARG A 162 8.64 1.28 -17.64
C ARG A 162 9.18 2.69 -17.42
N GLU A 163 8.43 3.56 -16.76
CA GLU A 163 8.88 4.91 -16.42
C GLU A 163 10.04 4.88 -15.41
N LEU A 164 9.99 4.03 -14.38
CA LEU A 164 11.10 3.82 -13.46
C LEU A 164 12.37 3.30 -14.15
N MET A 165 12.23 2.40 -15.13
CA MET A 165 13.37 1.98 -15.97
C MET A 165 13.97 3.16 -16.74
N GLY A 166 13.14 4.08 -17.23
CA GLY A 166 13.59 5.31 -17.87
C GLY A 166 14.33 6.25 -16.91
N VAL A 167 13.87 6.36 -15.66
CA VAL A 167 14.55 7.11 -14.59
C VAL A 167 15.94 6.53 -14.31
N ALA A 168 16.04 5.21 -14.14
CA ALA A 168 17.32 4.53 -13.91
C ALA A 168 18.28 4.73 -15.09
N ALA A 169 17.78 4.60 -16.33
CA ALA A 169 18.56 4.82 -17.55
C ALA A 169 19.08 6.26 -17.69
N ALA A 170 18.39 7.25 -17.10
CA ALA A 170 18.83 8.65 -17.07
C ALA A 170 19.87 8.94 -15.97
N GLY A 171 20.32 7.93 -15.21
CA GLY A 171 21.33 8.07 -14.16
C GLY A 171 20.78 8.50 -12.81
N HIS A 172 19.46 8.58 -12.66
CA HIS A 172 18.80 8.80 -11.37
C HIS A 172 18.59 7.48 -10.64
N ARG A 173 18.41 7.54 -9.32
CA ARG A 173 18.05 6.36 -8.53
C ARG A 173 16.54 6.11 -8.66
N ALA A 174 16.14 4.88 -8.96
CA ALA A 174 14.74 4.50 -9.11
C ALA A 174 14.44 3.34 -8.16
N VAL A 175 13.38 3.46 -7.37
CA VAL A 175 13.00 2.48 -6.35
C VAL A 175 11.50 2.19 -6.45
N VAL A 176 11.13 0.92 -6.37
CA VAL A 176 9.76 0.52 -6.06
C VAL A 176 9.71 -0.06 -4.65
N VAL A 177 8.83 0.49 -3.82
CA VAL A 177 8.59 0.04 -2.44
C VAL A 177 7.23 -0.66 -2.38
N PHE A 178 7.26 -1.96 -2.11
CA PHE A 178 6.08 -2.74 -1.79
C PHE A 178 5.79 -2.63 -0.29
N ALA A 179 4.84 -1.77 0.07
CA ALA A 179 4.30 -1.69 1.42
C ALA A 179 3.36 -2.88 1.66
N VAL A 180 3.84 -3.85 2.43
CA VAL A 180 3.13 -5.06 2.82
C VAL A 180 2.18 -4.76 3.97
N LEU A 181 0.89 -4.67 3.62
CA LEU A 181 -0.20 -4.21 4.46
C LEU A 181 -1.11 -5.36 4.92
N HIS A 182 -0.55 -6.57 5.05
CA HIS A 182 -1.25 -7.75 5.55
C HIS A 182 -0.34 -8.51 6.51
N SER A 183 -0.76 -8.66 7.78
CA SER A 183 0.11 -9.14 8.86
C SER A 183 0.55 -10.60 8.71
N ALA A 184 -0.20 -11.43 7.97
CA ALA A 184 0.20 -12.81 7.69
C ALA A 184 1.35 -12.94 6.68
N ILE A 185 1.65 -11.93 5.87
CA ILE A 185 2.69 -12.02 4.83
C ILE A 185 4.07 -12.05 5.50
N THR A 186 4.93 -12.96 5.07
CA THR A 186 6.35 -13.05 5.52
C THR A 186 7.35 -13.08 4.37
N ARG A 187 6.88 -13.15 3.12
CA ARG A 187 7.69 -13.12 1.88
C ARG A 187 6.87 -12.55 0.74
N PHE A 188 7.54 -11.92 -0.23
CA PHE A 188 6.89 -11.22 -1.33
C PHE A 188 7.35 -11.72 -2.70
N SER A 189 6.41 -11.85 -3.63
CA SER A 189 6.68 -12.12 -5.05
C SER A 189 5.69 -11.38 -5.95
N PRO A 190 6.07 -11.02 -7.19
CA PRO A 190 5.09 -10.56 -8.16
C PRO A 190 4.11 -11.70 -8.49
N ALA A 191 2.84 -11.36 -8.65
CA ALA A 191 1.76 -12.31 -8.91
C ALA A 191 1.80 -12.79 -10.37
N ARG A 192 2.79 -13.61 -10.74
CA ARG A 192 2.93 -14.12 -12.12
C ARG A 192 1.68 -14.86 -12.61
N HIS A 193 0.95 -15.51 -11.69
CA HIS A 193 -0.30 -16.21 -11.97
C HIS A 193 -1.51 -15.28 -12.21
N ILE A 194 -1.39 -13.98 -11.91
CA ILE A 194 -2.43 -12.96 -12.12
C ILE A 194 -2.04 -12.01 -13.26
N ASP A 195 -0.84 -11.43 -13.19
CA ASP A 195 -0.31 -10.51 -14.20
C ASP A 195 1.13 -10.91 -14.56
N ILE A 196 1.25 -11.86 -15.49
CA ILE A 196 2.54 -12.33 -16.00
C ILE A 196 3.38 -11.19 -16.58
N LYS A 197 2.74 -10.18 -17.18
CA LYS A 197 3.44 -9.07 -17.82
C LYS A 197 4.04 -8.14 -16.79
N TYR A 198 3.32 -7.83 -15.71
CA TYR A 198 3.86 -7.08 -14.57
C TYR A 198 5.05 -7.81 -13.94
N ALA A 199 4.93 -9.13 -13.71
CA ALA A 199 6.02 -9.93 -13.15
C ALA A 199 7.29 -9.87 -14.03
N GLN A 200 7.15 -10.07 -15.34
CA GLN A 200 8.26 -9.95 -16.28
C GLN A 200 8.89 -8.55 -16.28
N LEU A 201 8.06 -7.49 -16.27
CA LEU A 201 8.55 -6.12 -16.22
C LEU A 201 9.25 -5.79 -14.91
N LEU A 202 8.85 -6.38 -13.78
CA LEU A 202 9.53 -6.16 -12.50
C LEU A 202 10.92 -6.79 -12.51
N SER A 203 11.07 -8.01 -13.03
CA SER A 203 12.38 -8.64 -13.23
C SER A 203 13.25 -7.82 -14.21
N GLU A 204 12.67 -7.33 -15.31
CA GLU A 204 13.37 -6.46 -16.26
C GLU A 204 13.82 -5.14 -15.61
N ALA A 205 12.96 -4.53 -14.79
CA ALA A 205 13.25 -3.30 -14.08
C ALA A 205 14.43 -3.47 -13.11
N GLN A 206 14.46 -4.57 -12.35
CA GLN A 206 15.59 -4.89 -11.49
C GLN A 206 16.89 -5.04 -12.29
N ASN A 207 16.86 -5.75 -13.42
CA ASN A 207 18.03 -5.91 -14.29
C ASN A 207 18.51 -4.58 -14.90
N LYS A 208 17.63 -3.57 -15.01
CA LYS A 208 17.93 -2.23 -15.51
C LYS A 208 18.25 -1.23 -14.39
N GLY A 209 18.47 -1.69 -13.16
CA GLY A 209 18.91 -0.85 -12.04
C GLY A 209 17.80 -0.20 -11.23
N VAL A 210 16.53 -0.62 -11.39
CA VAL A 210 15.47 -0.25 -10.46
C VAL A 210 15.58 -1.10 -9.20
N GLU A 211 15.71 -0.45 -8.05
CA GLU A 211 15.76 -1.14 -6.76
C GLU A 211 14.36 -1.59 -6.35
N VAL A 212 14.25 -2.80 -5.78
CA VAL A 212 12.99 -3.39 -5.35
C VAL A 212 13.06 -3.63 -3.85
N LEU A 213 12.22 -2.93 -3.09
CA LEU A 213 12.12 -3.06 -1.65
C LEU A 213 10.73 -3.58 -1.28
N ALA A 214 10.65 -4.38 -0.23
CA ALA A 214 9.40 -4.83 0.37
C ALA A 214 9.53 -4.70 1.88
N TYR A 215 8.60 -3.96 2.48
CA TYR A 215 8.58 -3.75 3.93
C TYR A 215 7.18 -4.06 4.46
N LYS A 216 7.12 -4.74 5.59
CA LYS A 216 5.90 -5.10 6.30
C LYS A 216 5.56 -4.06 7.34
N ALA A 217 4.26 -3.80 7.41
CA ALA A 217 3.69 -2.95 8.44
C ALA A 217 3.26 -3.78 9.66
N GLU A 218 3.60 -3.29 10.84
CA GLU A 218 2.87 -3.59 12.06
C GLU A 218 1.53 -2.88 12.03
N LEU A 219 0.43 -3.61 12.28
CA LEU A 219 -0.93 -3.13 12.13
C LEU A 219 -1.74 -3.42 13.39
N SER A 220 -2.41 -2.39 13.92
CA SER A 220 -3.38 -2.52 14.99
C SER A 220 -4.46 -1.44 14.88
N ALA A 221 -5.52 -1.57 15.68
CA ALA A 221 -6.58 -0.57 15.77
C ALA A 221 -6.11 0.81 16.28
N THR A 222 -4.91 0.91 16.85
CA THR A 222 -4.37 2.15 17.44
C THR A 222 -3.19 2.71 16.66
N LYS A 223 -2.47 1.87 15.90
CA LYS A 223 -1.19 2.23 15.30
C LYS A 223 -0.92 1.45 14.02
N MET A 224 -0.24 2.08 13.08
CA MET A 224 0.39 1.41 11.94
C MET A 224 1.79 1.94 11.69
N GLU A 225 2.73 1.04 11.41
CA GLU A 225 4.14 1.38 11.18
C GLU A 225 4.78 0.43 10.18
N LEU A 226 5.42 0.97 9.14
CA LEU A 226 6.21 0.21 8.17
C LEU A 226 7.66 0.06 8.67
N ASN A 227 8.11 -1.14 9.01
CA ASN A 227 9.38 -1.31 9.74
C ASN A 227 10.18 -2.59 9.46
N GLU A 228 9.56 -3.67 8.98
CA GLU A 228 10.24 -4.97 8.84
C GLU A 228 10.54 -5.28 7.36
N PRO A 229 11.80 -5.47 6.94
CA PRO A 229 12.09 -5.88 5.56
C PRO A 229 11.58 -7.30 5.29
N VAL A 230 11.03 -7.51 4.08
CA VAL A 230 10.44 -8.78 3.66
C VAL A 230 11.28 -9.40 2.54
N PRO A 231 11.65 -10.69 2.62
CA PRO A 231 12.33 -11.40 1.54
C PRO A 231 11.55 -11.35 0.22
N ILE A 232 12.25 -11.07 -0.89
CA ILE A 232 11.68 -10.91 -2.23
C ILE A 232 12.15 -12.04 -3.15
N THR A 233 11.23 -12.60 -3.94
CA THR A 233 11.53 -13.54 -5.03
C THR A 233 10.80 -13.06 -6.29
N LEU A 234 11.55 -12.76 -7.37
CA LEU A 234 11.02 -12.27 -8.65
C LEU A 234 10.81 -13.37 -9.70
#